data_AF-A0A841PKX6-F1
#
_entry.id   AF-A0A841PKX6-F1
#
_cell.length_a   1.000
_cell.length_b   1.000
_cell.length_c   1.000
_cell.angle_alpha   90.00
_cell.angle_beta   90.00
_cell.angle_gamma   90.00
#
_symmetry.space_group_name_H-M   'P 1'
#
loop_
_entity.id
_entity.type
_entity.pdbx_description
1 polymer ?
#
loop_
_entity_poly.entity_id
_entity_poly.type
_entity_poly.pdbx_seq_one_letter_code
_entity_poly.pdbx_strand_id
1 'polypeptide(L)'
;MDRSVRQRVGMTERRIAIKEGYANNESPKVIASRLNCSVASVKATASQLGITRTPKAAADFRRGFAVPAEMLALYKKLMANNFSAKESGKLLGLVTG
;
A
#
# COMPACT_ATOMS: atom_id res chain seq x y z
N MET A 1 8.32 33.34 27.62
CA MET A 1 7.95 31.97 27.16
C MET A 1 6.91 32.12 26.06
N ASP A 2 7.32 31.79 24.84
CA ASP A 2 6.64 32.08 23.58
C ASP A 2 5.32 31.32 23.45
N ARG A 3 4.19 32.02 23.41
CA ARG A 3 2.88 31.42 23.09
C ARG A 3 2.80 31.29 21.58
N SER A 4 3.42 30.25 21.04
CA SER A 4 3.27 29.85 19.64
C SER A 4 1.78 29.73 19.30
N VAL A 5 1.29 30.70 18.54
CA VAL A 5 -0.11 30.83 18.13
C VAL A 5 -0.41 29.66 17.20
N ARG A 6 -1.12 28.66 17.73
CA ARG A 6 -1.54 27.47 16.98
C ARG A 6 -2.54 27.90 15.89
N GLN A 7 -2.07 28.10 14.68
CA GLN A 7 -2.94 28.37 13.52
C GLN A 7 -3.83 27.14 13.27
N ARG A 8 -5.16 27.33 13.36
CA ARG A 8 -6.13 26.32 12.96
C ARG A 8 -6.27 26.39 11.44
N VAL A 9 -5.68 25.42 10.75
CA VAL A 9 -5.87 25.21 9.31
C VAL A 9 -7.32 24.82 9.05
N GLY A 10 -7.95 25.38 8.02
CA GLY A 10 -9.33 25.07 7.66
C GLY A 10 -9.51 23.59 7.29
N MET A 11 -10.74 23.05 7.41
CA MET A 11 -11.00 21.63 7.12
C MET A 11 -10.63 21.23 5.69
N THR A 12 -10.83 22.13 4.72
CA THR A 12 -10.50 21.91 3.31
C THR A 12 -8.99 21.87 3.07
N GLU A 13 -8.27 22.88 3.55
CA GLU A 13 -6.80 22.97 3.47
C GLU A 13 -6.13 21.76 4.12
N ARG A 14 -6.66 21.31 5.26
CA ARG A 14 -6.20 20.11 5.95
C ARG A 14 -6.34 18.86 5.08
N ARG A 15 -7.46 18.68 4.39
CA ARG A 15 -7.70 17.52 3.50
C ARG A 15 -6.73 17.54 2.31
N ILE A 16 -6.47 18.72 1.74
CA ILE A 16 -5.52 18.91 0.63
C ILE A 16 -4.11 18.54 1.08
N ALA A 17 -3.63 19.13 2.19
CA ALA A 17 -2.28 18.90 2.70
C ALA A 17 -2.03 17.43 3.11
N ILE A 18 -3.06 16.72 3.58
CA ILE A 18 -2.97 15.27 3.85
C ILE A 18 -2.85 14.51 2.52
N LYS A 19 -3.67 14.84 1.53
CA LYS A 19 -3.64 14.18 0.21
C LYS A 19 -2.28 14.35 -0.48
N GLU A 20 -1.73 15.56 -0.46
CA GLU A 20 -0.41 15.86 -1.01
C GLU A 20 0.70 15.10 -0.27
N GLY A 21 0.66 15.07 1.07
CA GLY A 21 1.66 14.34 1.87
C GLY A 21 1.72 12.85 1.51
N TYR A 22 0.56 12.19 1.38
CA TYR A 22 0.53 10.78 0.95
C TYR A 22 0.99 10.59 -0.51
N ALA A 23 0.64 11.51 -1.41
CA ALA A 23 1.11 11.46 -2.81
C ALA A 23 2.65 11.59 -2.90
N ASN A 24 3.26 12.36 -2.00
CA ASN A 24 4.70 12.54 -1.90
C ASN A 24 5.41 11.45 -1.07
N ASN A 25 4.72 10.37 -0.68
CA ASN A 25 5.22 9.32 0.20
C ASN A 25 5.73 9.82 1.57
N GLU A 26 5.21 10.96 2.06
CA GLU A 26 5.51 11.44 3.41
C GLU A 26 4.89 10.51 4.46
N SER A 27 5.60 10.31 5.58
CA SER A 27 5.03 9.53 6.68
C SER A 27 3.89 10.31 7.37
N PRO A 28 2.87 9.63 7.93
CA PRO A 28 1.81 10.29 8.70
C PRO A 28 2.31 11.14 9.86
N LYS A 29 3.50 10.84 10.41
CA LYS A 29 4.15 11.62 11.46
C LYS A 29 4.60 13.00 10.94
N VAL A 30 5.21 13.04 9.76
CA VAL A 30 5.66 14.29 9.12
C VAL A 30 4.46 15.18 8.79
N ILE A 31 3.42 14.59 8.18
CA ILE A 31 2.16 15.29 7.86
C ILE A 31 1.51 15.86 9.13
N ALA A 32 1.48 15.07 10.20
CA ALA A 32 0.91 15.47 11.49
C ALA A 32 1.66 16.65 12.13
N SER A 33 3.00 16.63 12.09
CA SER A 33 3.84 17.74 12.55
C SER A 33 3.59 19.02 11.75
N ARG A 34 3.52 18.94 10.41
CA ARG A 34 3.23 20.09 9.54
C ARG A 34 1.87 20.71 9.82
N LEU A 35 0.86 19.88 10.07
CA LEU A 35 -0.51 20.30 10.35
C LEU A 35 -0.79 20.57 11.83
N ASN A 36 0.23 20.47 12.68
CA ASN A 36 0.14 20.62 14.14
C ASN A 36 -1.04 19.82 14.74
N CYS A 37 -1.15 18.55 14.36
CA CYS A 37 -2.25 17.68 14.78
C CYS A 37 -1.76 16.28 15.15
N SER A 38 -2.65 15.44 15.66
CA SER A 38 -2.29 14.06 15.98
C SER A 38 -2.15 13.19 14.71
N VAL A 39 -1.26 12.21 14.77
CA VAL A 39 -1.13 11.17 13.73
C VAL A 39 -2.45 10.42 13.52
N ALA A 40 -3.21 10.18 14.60
CA ALA A 40 -4.52 9.54 14.53
C ALA A 40 -5.50 10.36 13.68
N SER A 41 -5.50 11.69 13.84
CA SER A 41 -6.35 12.58 13.05
C SER A 41 -5.95 12.57 11.56
N VAL A 42 -4.65 12.52 11.23
CA VAL A 42 -4.19 12.38 9.83
C VAL A 42 -4.69 11.06 9.24
N LYS A 43 -4.54 9.94 9.96
CA LYS A 43 -4.99 8.62 9.51
C LYS A 43 -6.51 8.56 9.33
N ALA A 44 -7.28 9.13 10.26
CA ALA A 44 -8.73 9.18 10.17
C ALA A 44 -9.21 9.93 8.92
N THR A 45 -8.66 11.12 8.67
CA THR A 45 -8.99 11.90 7.46
C THR A 45 -8.52 11.19 6.19
N ALA A 46 -7.33 10.58 6.18
CA ALA A 46 -6.84 9.82 5.02
C ALA A 46 -7.72 8.61 4.70
N SER A 47 -8.23 7.92 5.71
CA SER A 47 -9.19 6.82 5.55
C SER A 47 -10.54 7.33 5.00
N GLN A 48 -11.06 8.45 5.51
CA GLN A 48 -12.28 9.08 4.98
C GLN A 48 -12.14 9.54 3.52
N LEU A 49 -10.92 9.89 3.10
CA LEU A 49 -10.59 10.28 1.74
C LEU A 49 -10.29 9.10 0.81
N GLY A 50 -10.24 7.86 1.33
CA GLY A 50 -9.90 6.67 0.53
C GLY A 50 -8.42 6.63 0.07
N ILE A 51 -7.55 7.41 0.70
CA ILE A 51 -6.12 7.51 0.33
C ILE A 51 -5.33 6.30 0.83
N THR A 52 -5.74 5.73 1.96
CA THR A 52 -5.08 4.56 2.55
C THR A 52 -5.64 3.26 2.00
N ARG A 53 -4.77 2.27 1.78
CA ARG A 53 -5.19 0.89 1.46
C ARG A 53 -6.05 0.33 2.60
N THR A 54 -7.05 -0.48 2.26
CA THR A 54 -7.79 -1.29 3.24
C THR A 54 -6.82 -2.25 3.95
N PRO A 55 -7.12 -2.74 5.17
CA PRO A 55 -6.28 -3.71 5.85
C PRO A 55 -5.96 -4.94 5.00
N LYS A 56 -6.96 -5.41 4.21
CA LYS A 56 -6.80 -6.48 3.22
C LYS A 56 -5.78 -6.10 2.15
N ALA A 57 -5.99 -4.98 1.44
CA ALA A 57 -5.06 -4.55 0.39
C ALA A 57 -3.65 -4.23 0.91
N ALA A 58 -3.52 -3.76 2.16
CA ALA A 58 -2.23 -3.56 2.80
C ALA A 58 -1.57 -4.89 3.21
N ALA A 59 -2.35 -5.90 3.61
CA ALA A 59 -1.86 -7.25 3.86
C ALA A 59 -1.42 -7.92 2.55
N ASP A 60 -2.21 -7.79 1.48
CA ASP A 60 -1.89 -8.31 0.15
C ASP A 60 -0.62 -7.63 -0.40
N PHE A 61 -0.49 -6.30 -0.25
CA PHE A 61 0.73 -5.58 -0.61
C PHE A 61 1.95 -6.06 0.21
N ARG A 62 1.78 -6.33 1.51
CA ARG A 62 2.86 -6.84 2.39
C ARG A 62 3.22 -8.30 2.10
N ARG A 63 2.26 -9.11 1.64
CA ARG A 63 2.50 -10.48 1.16
C ARG A 63 3.40 -10.50 -0.07
N GLY A 64 3.49 -9.38 -0.80
CA GLY A 64 4.36 -9.25 -1.96
C GLY A 64 3.83 -10.01 -3.16
N PHE A 65 4.71 -10.72 -3.85
CA PHE A 65 4.36 -11.51 -5.04
C PHE A 65 3.50 -12.73 -4.64
N ALA A 66 2.21 -12.66 -4.94
CA ALA A 66 1.32 -13.81 -4.91
C ALA A 66 1.27 -14.45 -6.31
N VAL A 67 1.58 -15.74 -6.40
CA VAL A 67 1.40 -16.49 -7.66
C VAL A 67 -0.10 -16.47 -8.00
N PRO A 68 -0.51 -15.97 -9.18
CA PRO A 68 -1.91 -16.01 -9.60
C PRO A 68 -2.48 -17.42 -9.50
N ALA A 69 -3.73 -17.55 -9.05
CA ALA A 69 -4.35 -18.85 -8.80
C ALA A 69 -4.38 -19.72 -10.07
N GLU A 70 -4.57 -19.10 -11.24
CA GLU A 70 -4.52 -19.75 -12.55
C GLU A 70 -3.14 -20.34 -12.86
N MET A 71 -2.05 -19.60 -12.59
CA MET A 71 -0.69 -20.08 -12.78
C MET A 71 -0.36 -21.23 -11.84
N LEU A 72 -0.84 -21.17 -10.59
CA LEU A 72 -0.68 -22.27 -9.64
C LEU A 72 -1.44 -23.53 -10.08
N ALA A 73 -2.64 -23.37 -10.63
CA ALA A 73 -3.43 -24.49 -11.15
C ALA A 73 -2.77 -25.14 -12.37
N LEU A 74 -2.24 -24.34 -13.30
CA LEU A 74 -1.47 -24.83 -14.44
C LEU A 74 -0.19 -25.57 -13.99
N TYR A 75 0.57 -25.00 -13.05
CA TYR A 75 1.73 -25.66 -12.48
C TYR A 75 1.39 -27.03 -11.87
N LYS A 76 0.31 -27.13 -11.09
CA LYS A 76 -0.15 -28.40 -10.50
C LYS A 76 -0.54 -29.42 -11.58
N LYS A 77 -1.17 -28.99 -12.67
CA LYS A 77 -1.48 -29.88 -13.81
C LYS A 77 -0.20 -30.38 -14.49
N LEU A 78 0.81 -29.53 -14.66
CA LEU A 78 2.08 -29.94 -15.26
C LEU A 78 2.83 -30.95 -14.38
N MET A 79 2.87 -30.72 -13.05
CA MET A 79 3.42 -31.68 -12.09
C MET A 79 2.70 -33.03 -12.14
N ALA A 80 1.37 -33.04 -12.25
CA ALA A 80 0.58 -34.27 -12.36
C ALA A 80 0.83 -35.03 -13.68
N ASN A 81 1.32 -34.34 -14.71
CA ASN A 81 1.73 -34.93 -15.99
C ASN A 81 3.25 -35.24 -16.03
N ASN A 82 3.91 -35.37 -14.87
CA ASN A 82 5.33 -35.70 -14.72
C ASN A 82 6.33 -34.70 -15.35
N PHE A 83 5.93 -33.45 -15.59
CA PHE A 83 6.90 -32.40 -15.96
C PHE A 83 7.76 -32.04 -14.75
N SER A 84 9.06 -31.83 -14.95
CA SER A 84 9.93 -31.33 -13.88
C SER A 84 9.61 -29.87 -13.54
N ALA A 85 10.05 -29.41 -12.36
CA ALA A 85 9.87 -28.01 -11.95
C ALA A 85 10.51 -27.04 -12.95
N LYS A 86 11.64 -27.42 -13.56
CA LYS A 86 12.35 -26.64 -14.58
C LYS A 86 11.56 -26.53 -15.88
N GLU A 87 11.03 -27.65 -16.39
CA GLU A 87 10.21 -27.66 -17.62
C GLU A 87 8.90 -26.92 -17.42
N SER A 88 8.28 -27.09 -16.26
CA SER A 88 7.07 -26.36 -15.90
C SER A 88 7.33 -24.86 -15.84
N GLY A 89 8.47 -24.44 -15.27
CA GLY A 89 8.90 -23.04 -15.25
C GLY A 89 9.10 -22.45 -16.65
N LYS A 90 9.61 -23.23 -17.60
CA LYS A 90 9.74 -22.82 -19.00
C LYS A 90 8.38 -22.70 -19.70
N LEU A 91 7.51 -23.70 -19.55
CA LEU A 91 6.17 -23.70 -20.17
C LEU A 91 5.28 -22.57 -19.64
N LEU A 92 5.46 -22.19 -18.37
CA LEU A 92 4.76 -21.06 -17.75
C LEU A 92 5.42 -19.70 -18.05
N GLY A 93 6.53 -19.66 -18.79
CA GLY A 93 7.27 -18.42 -19.07
C GLY A 93 7.91 -17.76 -17.84
N LEU A 94 8.05 -18.51 -16.73
CA LEU A 94 8.62 -18.01 -15.47
C LEU A 94 10.15 -18.09 -15.46
N VAL A 95 10.72 -18.95 -16.30
CA VAL A 95 12.17 -19.14 -16.42
C VAL A 95 12.52 -19.10 -17.90
N THR A 96 13.30 -18.11 -18.31
CA THR A 96 13.94 -18.10 -19.63
C THR A 96 15.08 -19.11 -19.61
N GLY A 97 14.91 -20.16 -20.40
CA GLY A 97 15.92 -21.20 -20.63
C GLY A 97 17.01 -20.75 -21.58
#